data_AF-A0A7C5GQ70-F1
#
_entry.id   AF-A0A7C5GQ70-F1
#
_cell.length_a   1.000
_cell.length_b   1.000
_cell.length_c   1.000
_cell.angle_alpha   90.00
_cell.angle_beta   90.00
_cell.angle_gamma   90.00
#
_symmetry.space_group_name_H-M   'P 1'
#
loop_
_entity.id
_entity.type
_entity.pdbx_description
1 polymer ?
#
loop_
_entity_poly.entity_id
_entity_poly.type
_entity_poly.pdbx_seq_one_letter_code
_entity_poly.pdbx_strand_id
1 'polypeptide(L)' 'MSKDLKGTKTLECLKHAFAGESQANRRYLYFAREADVQGYPD' A
#
# COMPACT_ATOMS: atom_id res chain seq x y z
N MET A 1 12.23 2.67 26.61
CA MET A 1 12.84 3.62 25.66
C MET A 1 12.49 3.16 24.26
N SER A 2 11.64 3.88 23.52
CA SER A 2 11.40 3.59 22.10
C SER A 2 12.67 3.85 21.31
N LYS A 3 13.12 2.90 20.50
CA LYS A 3 14.30 3.05 19.67
C LYS A 3 14.00 4.04 18.55
N ASP A 4 14.74 5.15 18.46
CA ASP A 4 14.59 6.09 17.36
C ASP A 4 15.01 5.42 16.05
N LEU A 5 14.19 5.58 15.00
CA LEU A 5 14.40 4.98 13.69
C LEU A 5 14.97 5.98 12.68
N LYS A 6 15.10 7.26 13.04
CA LYS A 6 15.65 8.29 12.16
C LYS A 6 17.06 7.91 11.67
N GLY A 7 17.26 8.02 10.36
CA GLY A 7 18.53 7.68 9.70
C GLY A 7 18.82 6.18 9.59
N THR A 8 17.95 5.30 10.07
CA THR A 8 18.14 3.85 9.96
C THR A 8 17.66 3.32 8.60
N LYS A 9 18.28 2.23 8.14
CA LYS A 9 17.78 1.47 6.98
C LYS A 9 16.34 0.99 7.19
N THR A 10 15.95 0.69 8.43
CA THR A 10 14.57 0.29 8.77
C THR A 10 13.57 1.37 8.41
N LEU A 11 13.85 2.64 8.70
CA LEU A 11 12.95 3.73 8.34
C LEU A 11 12.81 3.89 6.83
N GLU A 12 13.90 3.74 6.07
CA GLU A 12 13.84 3.77 4.61
C GLU A 12 13.04 2.58 4.05
N CYS A 13 13.27 1.37 4.56
CA CYS A 13 12.47 0.20 4.19
C CYS A 13 10.98 0.41 4.47
N LEU A 14 10.62 1.00 5.61
CA LEU A 14 9.23 1.31 5.95
C LEU A 14 8.62 2.34 4.99
N LYS A 15 9.36 3.37 4.60
CA LYS A 15 8.90 4.33 3.58
C LYS A 15 8.66 3.65 2.23
N HIS A 16 9.56 2.78 1.80
CA HIS A 16 9.41 2.02 0.56
C HIS A 16 8.21 1.07 0.60
N ALA A 17 8.04 0.33 1.70
CA ALA A 17 6.89 -0.55 1.90
C ALA A 17 5.59 0.25 1.88
N PHE A 18 5.50 1.35 2.62
CA PHE A 18 4.32 2.22 2.65
C PHE A 18 3.97 2.75 1.26
N ALA A 19 4.96 3.20 0.49
CA ALA A 19 4.75 3.65 -0.88
C ALA A 19 4.23 2.51 -1.78
N GLY A 20 4.78 1.30 -1.66
CA GLY A 20 4.36 0.13 -2.41
C GLY A 20 2.94 -0.32 -2.09
N GLU A 21 2.62 -0.46 -0.80
CA GLU A 21 1.29 -0.84 -0.31
C GLU A 21 0.23 0.20 -0.66
N SER A 22 0.56 1.49 -0.57
CA SER A 22 -0.34 2.58 -0.98
C SER A 22 -0.69 2.51 -2.47
N GLN A 23 0.28 2.19 -3.32
CA GLN A 23 0.04 2.00 -4.75
C GLN A 23 -0.78 0.73 -5.03
N ALA A 24 -0.48 -0.38 -4.33
CA ALA A 24 -1.22 -1.62 -4.45
C ALA A 24 -2.69 -1.44 -4.05
N ASN A 25 -2.95 -0.78 -2.92
CA ASN A 25 -4.31 -0.46 -2.45
C ASN A 25 -5.10 0.32 -3.50
N ARG A 26 -4.50 1.34 -4.13
CA ARG A 26 -5.17 2.08 -5.22
C ARG A 26 -5.52 1.20 -6.41
N ARG A 27 -4.65 0.27 -6.80
CA ARG A 27 -4.93 -0.69 -7.87
C ARG A 27 -6.06 -1.64 -7.50
N TYR A 28 -6.08 -2.14 -6.26
CA TYR A 28 -7.17 -3.02 -5.80
C TYR A 28 -8.52 -2.30 -5.80
N LEU A 29 -8.58 -1.06 -5.31
CA LEU A 29 -9.81 -0.27 -5.36
C LEU A 29 -10.27 -0.01 -6.80
N TYR A 30 -9.33 0.27 -7.71
CA TYR A 30 -9.66 0.42 -9.13
C TYR A 30 -10.25 -0.88 -9.69
N PHE A 31 -9.58 -2.01 -9.51
CA PHE A 31 -10.06 -3.28 -10.07
C PHE A 31 -11.37 -3.74 -9.44
N ALA A 32 -11.57 -3.56 -8.13
CA ALA A 32 -12.84 -3.83 -7.48
C ALA A 32 -13.98 -3.02 -8.11
N ARG A 33 -13.76 -1.71 -8.32
CA ARG A 33 -14.75 -0.85 -8.97
C ARG A 33 -15.02 -1.25 -10.43
N GLU A 34 -13.98 -1.59 -11.19
CA GLU A 34 -14.18 -2.06 -12.57
C GLU A 34 -14.94 -3.40 -12.61
N ALA A 35 -14.68 -4.29 -11.65
CA ALA A 35 -15.39 -5.56 -11.51
C ALA A 35 -16.88 -5.34 -11.18
N ASP A 36 -17.20 -4.40 -10.28
CA ASP A 36 -18.58 -3.98 -10.00
C ASP A 36 -19.29 -3.47 -11.26
N VAL A 37 -18.63 -2.62 -12.06
CA VAL A 37 -19.19 -2.07 -13.31
C VAL A 37 -19.45 -3.17 -14.35
N GLN A 38 -18.58 -4.17 -14.41
CA GLN A 38 -18.69 -5.29 -15.36
C GLN A 38 -19.62 -6.41 -14.88
N GLY A 39 -20.15 -6.32 -13.65
CA GLY A 39 -21.03 -7.34 -13.07
C GLY A 39 -20.29 -8.59 -12.56
N TYR A 40 -19.01 -8.46 -12.20
CA TYR A 40 -18.19 -9.51 -11.58
C TYR A 40 -17.76 -9.16 -10.14
N PRO A 41 -18.69 -8.93 -9.19
CA PRO A 41 -18.34 -8.41 -7.86
C PRO A 41 -17.65 -9.40 -6.90
N ASP A 42 -17.42 -10.65 -7.29
CA ASP A 42 -16.84 -11.72 -6.44
C ASP A 42 -15.68 -12.46 -7.11
#